data_AF-A0A2V2WRX8-F1
#
_entry.id   AF-A0A2V2WRX8-F1
#
_cell.length_a   1.000
_cell.length_b   1.000
_cell.length_c   1.000
_cell.angle_alpha   90.00
_cell.angle_beta   90.00
_cell.angle_gamma   90.00
#
_symmetry.space_group_name_H-M   'P 1'
#
loop_
_entity.id
_entity.type
_entity.pdbx_description
1 polymer ?
#
loop_
_entity_poly.entity_id
_entity_poly.type
_entity_poly.pdbx_seq_one_letter_code
_entity_poly.pdbx_strand_id
1 'polypeptide(L)'
;MEETLMRQLHDREREFCEALGKSQDELRASEAENKRLEEEWKRALEAMKRERRRLDKHAMRQNELIAAIIQGNKKEMEAKEREFEENLLEKDVIIENLRVRLRSKSEPANGEMVSRAASVDADRAEEFAKLMGRMEEMAILLEKTQESESEARGEIQRLSEALKLSEEARQSDAVIYENNFLAIKQQLQAFRDTKLAEDLQKRQEESRSRRGANLSNEERTNETIVRQYETALENIIGTLQDRLTILREEYASFLKVSEEETANEKEVLNEHEQDSQRVRQTFRTAALTLQRVFWSTREKEVPEVISELDNAAAAAEKSRAAVKVTLALLDSRLQSFSEQKEWMETHQQSLEDLLVSLRQLNKRAFERQLSLMNERVARPSSTP
;
A
#
# COMPACT_ATOMS: atom_id res chain seq x y z
N MET A 1 -80.34 23.28 -6.52
CA MET A 1 -79.09 23.30 -7.34
C MET A 1 -77.99 24.08 -6.61
N GLU A 2 -78.29 25.23 -5.98
CA GLU A 2 -77.33 25.97 -5.14
C GLU A 2 -76.87 25.23 -3.88
N GLU A 3 -77.77 24.59 -3.12
CA GLU A 3 -77.40 23.87 -1.88
C GLU A 3 -76.40 22.73 -2.11
N THR A 4 -76.54 22.02 -3.24
CA THR A 4 -75.62 20.96 -3.66
C THR A 4 -74.24 21.50 -4.06
N LEU A 5 -74.19 22.68 -4.68
CA LEU A 5 -72.93 23.35 -5.03
C LEU A 5 -72.20 23.88 -3.79
N MET A 6 -72.96 24.46 -2.85
CA MET A 6 -72.44 24.95 -1.56
C MET A 6 -71.86 23.82 -0.71
N ARG A 7 -72.51 22.65 -0.66
CA ARG A 7 -71.95 21.46 0.02
C ARG A 7 -70.65 20.99 -0.61
N GLN A 8 -70.59 20.88 -1.94
CA GLN A 8 -69.38 20.47 -2.64
C GLN A 8 -68.21 21.46 -2.43
N LEU A 9 -68.49 22.76 -2.37
CA LEU A 9 -67.49 23.78 -2.04
C LEU A 9 -66.96 23.63 -0.62
N HIS A 10 -67.83 23.40 0.36
CA HIS A 10 -67.43 23.21 1.75
C HIS A 10 -66.63 21.92 1.99
N ASP A 11 -67.00 20.82 1.33
CA ASP A 11 -66.24 19.57 1.43
C ASP A 11 -64.85 19.75 0.81
N ARG A 12 -64.76 20.46 -0.32
CA ARG A 12 -63.51 20.76 -1.00
C ARG A 12 -62.62 21.74 -0.20
N GLU A 13 -63.20 22.75 0.43
CA GLU A 13 -62.48 23.64 1.38
C GLU A 13 -61.91 22.86 2.56
N ARG A 14 -62.67 21.89 3.07
CA ARG A 14 -62.22 21.03 4.18
C ARG A 14 -61.05 20.14 3.77
N GLU A 15 -61.14 19.50 2.61
CA GLU A 15 -60.04 18.71 2.03
C GLU A 15 -58.78 19.56 1.80
N PHE A 16 -58.93 20.80 1.31
CA PHE A 16 -57.81 21.72 1.16
C PHE A 16 -57.19 22.11 2.50
N CYS A 17 -57.99 22.37 3.53
CA CYS A 17 -57.48 22.67 4.87
C CYS A 17 -56.73 21.47 5.48
N GLU A 18 -57.25 20.26 5.31
CA GLU A 18 -56.58 19.04 5.78
C GLU A 18 -55.27 18.77 5.02
N ALA A 19 -55.25 18.95 3.70
CA ALA A 19 -54.05 18.82 2.90
C ALA A 19 -52.98 19.88 3.26
N LEU A 20 -53.41 21.13 3.52
CA LEU A 20 -52.54 22.19 3.99
C LEU A 20 -51.96 21.89 5.38
N GLY A 21 -52.77 21.33 6.29
CA GLY A 21 -52.34 20.88 7.61
C GLY A 21 -51.26 19.79 7.52
N LYS A 22 -51.50 18.74 6.73
CA LYS A 22 -50.52 17.67 6.48
C LYS A 22 -49.22 18.21 5.90
N SER A 23 -49.31 19.10 4.91
CA SER A 23 -48.12 19.71 4.29
C SER A 23 -47.32 20.58 5.28
N GLN A 24 -47.98 21.30 6.20
CA GLN A 24 -47.29 22.05 7.25
C GLN A 24 -46.62 21.15 8.29
N ASP A 25 -47.25 20.04 8.65
CA ASP A 25 -46.68 19.08 9.60
C ASP A 25 -45.47 18.34 8.98
N GLU A 26 -45.56 17.94 7.71
CA GLU A 26 -44.45 17.37 6.95
C GLU A 26 -43.28 18.35 6.80
N LEU A 27 -43.57 19.63 6.53
CA LEU A 27 -42.54 20.67 6.46
C LEU A 27 -41.83 20.83 7.81
N ARG A 28 -42.58 20.88 8.93
CA ARG A 28 -41.98 20.97 10.28
C ARG A 28 -41.14 19.75 10.64
N ALA A 29 -41.59 18.54 10.26
CA ALA A 29 -40.82 17.32 10.47
C ALA A 29 -39.51 17.35 9.65
N SER A 30 -39.58 17.77 8.38
CA SER A 30 -38.41 17.91 7.52
C SER A 30 -37.42 18.97 8.02
N GLU A 31 -37.91 20.11 8.51
CA GLU A 31 -37.06 21.16 9.10
C GLU A 31 -36.36 20.69 10.39
N ALA A 32 -37.06 19.91 11.23
CA ALA A 32 -36.46 19.33 12.43
C ALA A 32 -35.39 18.28 12.10
N GLU A 33 -35.63 17.45 11.09
CA GLU A 33 -34.67 16.45 10.63
C GLU A 33 -33.44 17.09 9.97
N ASN A 34 -33.63 18.13 9.15
CA ASN A 34 -32.52 18.91 8.59
C ASN A 34 -31.65 19.54 9.68
N LYS A 35 -32.25 20.09 10.75
CA LYS A 35 -31.47 20.62 11.89
C LYS A 35 -30.66 19.52 12.59
N ARG A 36 -31.23 18.33 12.77
CA ARG A 36 -30.51 17.20 13.36
C ARG A 36 -29.32 16.78 12.49
N LEU A 37 -29.54 16.67 11.18
CA LEU A 37 -28.49 16.32 10.21
C LEU A 37 -27.38 17.37 10.16
N GLU A 38 -27.72 18.67 10.24
CA GLU A 38 -26.72 19.74 10.33
C GLU A 38 -25.85 19.64 11.60
N GLU A 39 -26.45 19.29 12.74
CA GLU A 39 -25.70 19.09 13.99
C GLU A 39 -24.80 17.86 13.93
N GLU A 40 -25.29 16.73 13.39
CA GLU A 40 -24.52 15.52 13.18
C GLU A 40 -23.33 15.78 12.24
N TRP A 41 -23.56 16.51 11.13
CA TRP A 41 -22.52 16.92 10.20
C TRP A 41 -21.45 17.79 10.86
N LYS A 42 -21.84 18.77 11.68
CA LYS A 42 -20.89 19.60 12.45
C LYS A 42 -20.05 18.76 13.41
N ARG A 43 -20.66 17.82 14.13
CA ARG A 43 -19.95 16.92 15.06
C ARG A 43 -18.96 16.02 14.32
N ALA A 44 -19.37 15.44 13.19
CA ALA A 44 -18.51 14.61 12.35
C ALA A 44 -17.32 15.40 11.78
N LEU A 45 -17.56 16.64 11.32
CA LEU A 45 -16.52 17.53 10.82
C LEU A 45 -15.49 17.90 11.90
N GLU A 46 -15.94 18.16 13.13
CA GLU A 46 -15.04 18.41 14.25
C GLU A 46 -14.22 17.18 14.64
N ALA A 47 -14.82 15.99 14.61
CA ALA A 47 -14.12 14.73 14.87
C ALA A 47 -13.01 14.51 13.83
N MET A 48 -13.31 14.69 12.53
CA MET A 48 -12.30 14.62 11.47
C MET A 48 -11.17 15.64 11.65
N LYS A 49 -11.49 16.89 12.04
CA LYS A 49 -10.45 17.90 12.31
C LYS A 49 -9.55 17.52 13.48
N ARG A 50 -10.09 16.90 14.53
CA ARG A 50 -9.30 16.41 15.67
C ARG A 50 -8.40 15.24 15.26
N GLU A 51 -8.92 14.31 14.47
CA GLU A 51 -8.16 13.15 14.03
C GLU A 51 -7.03 13.53 13.07
N ARG A 52 -7.30 14.44 12.13
CA ARG A 52 -6.25 15.01 11.26
C ARG A 52 -5.12 15.64 12.07
N ARG A 53 -5.43 16.41 13.11
CA ARG A 53 -4.41 17.00 14.00
C ARG A 53 -3.61 15.94 14.78
N ARG A 54 -4.21 14.79 15.10
CA ARG A 54 -3.50 13.66 15.73
C ARG A 54 -2.55 13.02 14.73
N LEU A 55 -3.00 12.75 13.51
CA LEU A 55 -2.18 12.20 12.44
C LEU A 55 -1.00 13.12 12.12
N ASP A 56 -1.22 14.44 12.01
CA ASP A 56 -0.14 15.41 11.77
C ASP A 56 0.93 15.36 12.88
N LYS A 57 0.53 15.20 14.15
CA LYS A 57 1.47 15.03 15.27
C LYS A 57 2.24 13.72 15.20
N HIS A 58 1.59 12.64 14.79
CA HIS A 58 2.25 11.34 14.60
C HIS A 58 3.26 11.41 13.46
N ALA A 59 2.90 12.01 12.33
CA ALA A 59 3.79 12.22 11.20
C ALA A 59 5.02 13.07 11.58
N MET A 60 4.81 14.16 12.33
CA MET A 60 5.91 15.00 12.81
C MET A 60 6.90 14.21 13.69
N ARG A 61 6.40 13.41 14.64
CA ARG A 61 7.24 12.56 15.50
C ARG A 61 7.99 11.48 14.70
N GLN A 62 7.33 10.88 13.70
CA GLN A 62 7.98 9.90 12.83
C GLN A 62 9.10 10.56 12.00
N ASN A 63 8.87 11.75 11.47
CA ASN A 63 9.90 12.51 10.74
C ASN A 63 11.09 12.87 11.64
N GLU A 64 10.84 13.28 12.89
CA GLU A 64 11.90 13.52 13.88
C GLU A 64 12.72 12.25 14.17
N LEU A 65 12.04 11.10 14.31
CA LEU A 65 12.70 9.82 14.54
C LEU A 65 13.56 9.39 13.33
N ILE A 66 13.02 9.55 12.11
CA ILE A 66 13.74 9.29 10.86
C ILE A 66 14.97 10.18 10.76
N ALA A 67 14.84 11.48 11.05
CA ALA A 67 15.97 12.41 11.05
C ALA A 67 17.05 12.01 12.08
N ALA A 68 16.64 11.57 13.28
CA ALA A 68 17.56 11.09 14.30
C ALA A 68 18.30 9.80 13.87
N ILE A 69 17.61 8.86 13.22
CA ILE A 69 18.23 7.65 12.66
C ILE A 69 19.24 8.01 11.57
N ILE A 70 18.86 8.88 10.63
CA ILE A 70 19.77 9.33 9.55
C ILE A 70 21.02 10.00 10.14
N GLN A 71 20.84 10.86 11.14
CA GLN A 71 21.98 11.51 11.80
C GLN A 71 22.85 10.51 12.56
N GLY A 72 22.26 9.51 13.21
CA GLY A 72 22.96 8.40 13.86
C GLY A 72 23.81 7.61 12.87
N ASN A 73 23.21 7.17 11.76
CA ASN A 73 23.89 6.41 10.71
C ASN A 73 25.03 7.21 10.06
N LYS A 74 24.84 8.52 9.87
CA LYS A 74 25.90 9.41 9.37
C LYS A 74 27.10 9.42 10.31
N LYS A 75 26.89 9.55 11.63
CA LYS A 75 27.98 9.51 12.61
C LYS A 75 28.68 8.17 12.66
N GLU A 76 27.93 7.06 12.54
CA GLU A 76 28.51 5.72 12.48
C GLU A 76 29.38 5.54 11.24
N MET A 77 28.91 6.02 10.08
CA MET A 77 29.68 6.01 8.84
C MET A 77 30.98 6.81 8.97
N GLU A 78 30.91 8.03 9.49
CA GLU A 78 32.10 8.88 9.74
C GLU A 78 33.06 8.25 10.77
N ALA A 79 32.54 7.48 11.73
CA ALA A 79 33.37 6.75 12.69
C ALA A 79 34.10 5.58 12.04
N LYS A 80 33.38 4.80 11.21
CA LYS A 80 33.98 3.71 10.43
C LYS A 80 35.02 4.22 9.45
N GLU A 81 34.76 5.33 8.77
CA GLU A 81 35.71 5.95 7.84
C GLU A 81 37.00 6.37 8.56
N ARG A 82 36.90 7.00 9.75
CA ARG A 82 38.06 7.31 10.59
C ARG A 82 38.82 6.07 11.04
N GLU A 83 38.13 5.01 11.46
CA GLU A 83 38.75 3.74 11.84
C GLU A 83 39.50 3.11 10.65
N PHE A 84 38.92 3.18 9.45
CA PHE A 84 39.58 2.74 8.23
C PHE A 84 40.83 3.57 7.91
N GLU A 85 40.79 4.90 8.03
CA GLU A 85 41.94 5.79 7.82
C GLU A 85 43.06 5.53 8.83
N GLU A 86 42.73 5.36 10.12
CA GLU A 86 43.71 5.04 11.16
C GLU A 86 44.38 3.68 10.91
N ASN A 87 43.61 2.66 10.53
CA ASN A 87 44.13 1.34 10.19
C ASN A 87 45.00 1.37 8.92
N LEU A 88 44.66 2.20 7.95
CA LEU A 88 45.48 2.42 6.76
C LEU A 88 46.84 3.05 7.12
N LEU A 89 46.82 4.09 7.97
CA LEU A 89 48.03 4.74 8.48
C LEU A 89 48.92 3.79 9.28
N GLU A 90 48.33 2.94 10.13
CA GLU A 90 49.08 1.93 10.89
C GLU A 90 49.77 0.93 9.95
N LYS A 91 49.04 0.46 8.93
CA LYS A 91 49.61 -0.43 7.89
C LYS A 91 50.73 0.25 7.11
N ASP A 92 50.60 1.53 6.75
CA ASP A 92 51.64 2.29 6.06
C ASP A 92 52.91 2.44 6.92
N VAL A 93 52.76 2.69 8.23
CA VAL A 93 53.89 2.74 9.17
C VAL A 93 54.57 1.38 9.28
N ILE A 94 53.81 0.28 9.30
CA ILE A 94 54.37 -1.08 9.30
C ILE A 94 55.15 -1.32 8.00
N ILE A 95 54.58 -0.96 6.85
CA ILE A 95 55.23 -1.08 5.54
C ILE A 95 56.53 -0.29 5.50
N GLU A 96 56.53 0.96 5.97
CA GLU A 96 57.74 1.79 5.95
C GLU A 96 58.81 1.27 6.92
N ASN A 97 58.42 0.80 8.11
CA ASN A 97 59.35 0.13 9.04
C ASN A 97 59.96 -1.13 8.43
N LEU A 98 59.18 -1.94 7.71
CA LEU A 98 59.67 -3.12 7.00
C LEU A 98 60.62 -2.71 5.86
N ARG A 99 60.30 -1.66 5.10
CA ARG A 99 61.19 -1.10 4.07
C ARG A 99 62.51 -0.59 4.65
N VAL A 100 62.48 0.12 5.78
CA VAL A 100 63.68 0.57 6.49
C VAL A 100 64.53 -0.63 6.94
N ARG A 101 63.92 -1.66 7.55
CA ARG A 101 64.63 -2.88 7.97
C ARG A 101 65.25 -3.65 6.80
N LEU A 102 64.57 -3.68 5.65
CA LEU A 102 65.09 -4.27 4.41
C LEU A 102 66.30 -3.46 3.90
N ARG A 103 66.20 -2.12 3.88
CA ARG A 103 67.31 -1.24 3.49
C ARG A 103 68.52 -1.35 4.43
N SER A 104 68.30 -1.43 5.75
CA SER A 104 69.39 -1.58 6.74
C SER A 104 70.05 -2.97 6.69
N LYS A 105 69.34 -4.00 6.22
CA LYS A 105 69.94 -5.33 5.94
C LYS A 105 70.70 -5.37 4.61
N SER A 106 70.52 -4.37 3.75
CA SER A 106 71.16 -4.28 2.43
C SER A 106 72.46 -3.47 2.40
N GLU A 107 72.91 -2.91 3.53
CA GLU A 107 74.26 -2.37 3.64
C GLU A 107 75.26 -3.48 3.99
N PRO A 108 76.27 -3.76 3.14
CA PRO A 108 77.30 -4.74 3.46
C PRO A 108 78.30 -4.09 4.41
N ALA A 109 78.30 -4.50 5.67
CA ALA A 109 79.43 -4.27 6.55
C ALA A 109 80.58 -5.18 6.09
N ASN A 110 81.59 -4.57 5.45
CA ASN A 110 82.90 -5.17 5.24
C ASN A 110 83.46 -5.71 6.57
N GLY A 111 83.96 -6.95 6.57
CA GLY A 111 84.85 -7.46 7.61
C GLY A 111 84.45 -8.81 8.21
N GLU A 112 84.85 -9.87 7.50
CA GLU A 112 85.27 -11.19 7.99
C GLU A 112 84.46 -12.02 9.02
N MET A 113 84.27 -13.28 8.61
CA MET A 113 84.27 -14.52 9.41
C MET A 113 82.99 -14.90 10.19
N VAL A 114 82.21 -15.85 9.64
CA VAL A 114 82.30 -17.30 9.92
C VAL A 114 80.99 -17.99 9.49
N SER A 115 81.17 -19.04 8.69
CA SER A 115 80.28 -20.17 8.38
C SER A 115 79.10 -20.43 9.32
N ARG A 116 77.86 -20.19 8.85
CA ARG A 116 76.65 -20.96 9.22
C ARG A 116 75.47 -20.71 8.25
N ALA A 117 75.66 -20.86 6.95
CA ALA A 117 74.68 -20.41 5.95
C ALA A 117 73.87 -21.52 5.24
N ALA A 118 73.95 -22.79 5.65
CA ALA A 118 73.19 -23.86 4.99
C ALA A 118 71.83 -24.18 5.66
N SER A 119 71.63 -23.80 6.93
CA SER A 119 70.39 -24.09 7.67
C SER A 119 69.47 -22.87 7.86
N VAL A 120 69.93 -21.67 7.49
CA VAL A 120 69.15 -20.41 7.65
C VAL A 120 68.32 -20.09 6.41
N ASP A 121 68.67 -20.66 5.25
CA ASP A 121 67.93 -20.45 4.00
C ASP A 121 66.66 -21.31 3.89
N ALA A 122 66.61 -22.48 4.52
CA ALA A 122 65.42 -23.34 4.53
C ALA A 122 64.28 -22.74 5.36
N ASP A 123 64.58 -22.24 6.57
CA ASP A 123 63.59 -21.60 7.45
C ASP A 123 63.05 -20.29 6.84
N ARG A 124 63.89 -19.52 6.14
CA ARG A 124 63.46 -18.31 5.41
C ARG A 124 62.60 -18.61 4.21
N ALA A 125 62.88 -19.68 3.47
CA ALA A 125 62.06 -20.13 2.36
C ALA A 125 60.68 -20.61 2.84
N GLU A 126 60.63 -21.30 3.99
CA GLU A 126 59.36 -21.73 4.59
C GLU A 126 58.53 -20.54 5.11
N GLU A 127 59.17 -19.54 5.74
CA GLU A 127 58.47 -18.31 6.13
C GLU A 127 57.98 -17.49 4.93
N PHE A 128 58.75 -17.43 3.83
CA PHE A 128 58.30 -16.81 2.58
C PHE A 128 57.13 -17.57 1.96
N ALA A 129 57.13 -18.91 1.98
CA ALA A 129 56.02 -19.71 1.49
C ALA A 129 54.75 -19.50 2.33
N LYS A 130 54.87 -19.41 3.67
CA LYS A 130 53.75 -19.06 4.56
C LYS A 130 53.23 -17.64 4.32
N LEU A 131 54.11 -16.68 4.06
CA LEU A 131 53.72 -15.31 3.72
C LEU A 131 53.00 -15.25 2.36
N MET A 132 53.52 -15.95 1.35
CA MET A 132 52.88 -16.06 0.04
C MET A 132 51.50 -16.71 0.14
N GLY A 133 51.35 -17.78 0.93
CA GLY A 133 50.05 -18.40 1.18
C GLY A 133 49.05 -17.45 1.85
N ARG A 134 49.49 -16.65 2.84
CA ARG A 134 48.64 -15.61 3.45
C ARG A 134 48.30 -14.47 2.49
N MET A 135 49.20 -14.11 1.58
CA MET A 135 48.94 -13.12 0.53
C MET A 135 47.94 -13.66 -0.50
N GLU A 136 48.02 -14.92 -0.89
CA GLU A 136 47.02 -15.57 -1.73
C GLU A 136 45.65 -15.64 -1.05
N GLU A 137 45.59 -16.01 0.23
CA GLU A 137 44.34 -16.00 1.02
C GLU A 137 43.72 -14.59 1.09
N MET A 138 44.56 -13.57 1.29
CA MET A 138 44.11 -12.17 1.32
C MET A 138 43.64 -11.68 -0.05
N ALA A 139 44.31 -12.09 -1.14
CA ALA A 139 43.88 -11.77 -2.50
C ALA A 139 42.52 -12.39 -2.81
N ILE A 140 42.27 -13.63 -2.41
CA ILE A 140 40.97 -14.31 -2.56
C ILE A 140 39.88 -13.60 -1.75
N LEU A 141 40.18 -13.16 -0.53
CA LEU A 141 39.24 -12.40 0.30
C LEU A 141 38.90 -11.04 -0.33
N LEU A 142 39.90 -10.34 -0.89
CA LEU A 142 39.69 -9.07 -1.60
C LEU A 142 38.86 -9.26 -2.87
N GLU A 143 39.14 -10.31 -3.65
CA GLU A 143 38.36 -10.66 -4.84
C GLU A 143 36.89 -10.92 -4.50
N LYS A 144 36.62 -11.77 -3.48
CA LYS A 144 35.26 -12.02 -2.99
C LYS A 144 34.57 -10.77 -2.45
N THR A 145 35.33 -9.89 -1.78
CA THR A 145 34.78 -8.62 -1.28
C THR A 145 34.39 -7.72 -2.44
N GLN A 146 35.22 -7.63 -3.47
CA GLN A 146 34.94 -6.85 -4.68
C GLN A 146 33.77 -7.42 -5.49
N GLU A 147 33.64 -8.75 -5.57
CA GLU A 147 32.46 -9.42 -6.14
C GLU A 147 31.18 -9.06 -5.37
N SER A 148 31.21 -9.18 -4.03
CA SER A 148 30.06 -8.84 -3.19
C SER A 148 29.68 -7.34 -3.27
N GLU A 149 30.66 -6.46 -3.44
CA GLU A 149 30.42 -5.02 -3.65
C GLU A 149 29.76 -4.76 -5.01
N SER A 150 30.22 -5.44 -6.06
CA SER A 150 29.62 -5.38 -7.40
C SER A 150 28.17 -5.87 -7.38
N GLU A 151 27.90 -6.97 -6.69
CA GLU A 151 26.54 -7.50 -6.50
C GLU A 151 25.65 -6.52 -5.74
N ALA A 152 26.14 -5.94 -4.64
CA ALA A 152 25.40 -4.93 -3.88
C ALA A 152 25.10 -3.68 -4.72
N ARG A 153 26.04 -3.22 -5.55
CA ARG A 153 25.83 -2.10 -6.48
C ARG A 153 24.78 -2.45 -7.55
N GLY A 154 24.78 -3.68 -8.05
CA GLY A 154 23.76 -4.17 -8.99
C GLY A 154 22.36 -4.24 -8.36
N GLU A 155 22.27 -4.69 -7.11
CA GLU A 155 21.01 -4.73 -6.38
C GLU A 155 20.46 -3.33 -6.10
N ILE A 156 21.33 -2.38 -5.72
CA ILE A 156 20.95 -0.97 -5.56
C ILE A 156 20.40 -0.38 -6.87
N GLN A 157 20.99 -0.71 -8.02
CA GLN A 157 20.48 -0.27 -9.32
C GLN A 157 19.09 -0.86 -9.61
N ARG A 158 18.88 -2.17 -9.40
CA ARG A 158 17.55 -2.79 -9.58
C ARG A 158 16.51 -2.18 -8.65
N LEU A 159 16.83 -1.97 -7.37
CA LEU A 159 15.93 -1.34 -6.41
C LEU A 159 15.61 0.10 -6.78
N SER A 160 16.59 0.84 -7.32
CA SER A 160 16.38 2.20 -7.82
C SER A 160 15.46 2.23 -9.05
N GLU A 161 15.61 1.28 -9.97
CA GLU A 161 14.72 1.13 -11.14
C GLU A 161 13.31 0.72 -10.72
N ALA A 162 13.17 -0.21 -9.78
CA ALA A 162 11.88 -0.62 -9.23
C ALA A 162 11.17 0.54 -8.51
N LEU A 163 11.93 1.35 -7.75
CA LEU A 163 11.40 2.56 -7.12
C LEU A 163 10.89 3.55 -8.18
N LYS A 164 11.66 3.79 -9.25
CA LYS A 164 11.26 4.67 -10.33
C LYS A 164 9.96 4.21 -11.00
N LEU A 165 9.84 2.92 -11.30
CA LEU A 165 8.60 2.34 -11.86
C LEU A 165 7.41 2.47 -10.89
N SER A 166 7.64 2.30 -9.58
CA SER A 166 6.61 2.51 -8.56
C SER A 166 6.16 3.98 -8.49
N GLU A 167 7.08 4.93 -8.61
CA GLU A 167 6.75 6.35 -8.66
C GLU A 167 5.97 6.74 -9.92
N GLU A 168 6.35 6.20 -11.09
CA GLU A 168 5.63 6.39 -12.35
C GLU A 168 4.21 5.81 -12.28
N ALA A 169 4.03 4.61 -11.70
CA ALA A 169 2.71 4.02 -11.47
C ALA A 169 1.83 4.90 -10.56
N ARG A 170 2.39 5.40 -9.46
CA ARG A 170 1.67 6.27 -8.52
C ARG A 170 1.30 7.62 -9.14
N GLN A 171 2.14 8.17 -10.03
CA GLN A 171 1.80 9.35 -10.82
C GLN A 171 0.69 9.07 -11.83
N SER A 172 0.75 7.92 -12.51
CA SER A 172 -0.32 7.47 -13.41
C SER A 172 -1.66 7.35 -12.68
N ASP A 173 -1.68 6.71 -11.50
CA ASP A 173 -2.88 6.61 -10.67
C ASP A 173 -3.44 7.98 -10.29
N ALA A 174 -2.58 8.94 -9.92
CA ALA A 174 -3.02 10.30 -9.61
C ALA A 174 -3.72 10.97 -10.79
N VAL A 175 -3.19 10.82 -12.02
CA VAL A 175 -3.83 11.32 -13.25
C VAL A 175 -5.15 10.61 -13.53
N ILE A 176 -5.24 9.30 -13.30
CA ILE A 176 -6.47 8.53 -13.44
C ILE A 176 -7.53 9.02 -12.44
N TYR A 177 -7.18 9.22 -11.18
CA TYR A 177 -8.08 9.78 -10.17
C TYR A 177 -8.59 11.17 -10.54
N GLU A 178 -7.71 12.05 -11.04
CA GLU A 178 -8.10 13.40 -11.48
C GLU A 178 -9.04 13.37 -12.68
N ASN A 179 -8.78 12.51 -13.67
CA ASN A 179 -9.67 12.29 -14.81
C ASN A 179 -11.03 11.73 -14.38
N ASN A 180 -11.06 10.75 -13.48
CA ASN A 180 -12.30 10.19 -12.96
C ASN A 180 -13.11 11.24 -12.18
N PHE A 181 -12.43 12.06 -11.38
CA PHE A 181 -13.07 13.16 -10.68
C PHE A 181 -13.68 14.19 -11.64
N LEU A 182 -12.97 14.53 -12.72
CA LEU A 182 -13.47 15.43 -13.76
C LEU A 182 -14.67 14.82 -14.50
N ALA A 183 -14.62 13.54 -14.85
CA ALA A 183 -15.71 12.82 -15.50
C ALA A 183 -16.98 12.80 -14.63
N ILE A 184 -16.84 12.50 -13.32
CA ILE A 184 -17.97 12.55 -12.37
C ILE A 184 -18.53 13.97 -12.29
N LYS A 185 -17.68 15.00 -12.23
CA LYS A 185 -18.13 16.40 -12.21
C LYS A 185 -18.92 16.76 -13.47
N GLN A 186 -18.48 16.32 -14.65
CA GLN A 186 -19.19 16.52 -15.90
C GLN A 186 -20.53 15.78 -15.93
N GLN A 187 -20.58 14.53 -15.44
CA GLN A 187 -21.83 13.78 -15.31
C GLN A 187 -22.83 14.45 -14.37
N LEU A 188 -22.36 14.99 -13.24
CA LEU A 188 -23.18 15.70 -12.27
C LEU A 188 -23.73 17.01 -12.86
N GLN A 189 -22.93 17.70 -13.67
CA GLN A 189 -23.38 18.89 -14.40
C GLN A 189 -24.42 18.51 -15.46
N ALA A 190 -24.15 17.48 -16.28
CA ALA A 190 -25.09 16.99 -17.27
C ALA A 190 -26.42 16.59 -16.62
N PHE A 191 -26.40 15.86 -15.50
CA PHE A 191 -27.60 15.49 -14.74
C PHE A 191 -28.39 16.71 -14.28
N ARG A 192 -27.72 17.76 -13.78
CA ARG A 192 -28.37 19.02 -13.39
C ARG A 192 -29.02 19.71 -14.59
N ASP A 193 -28.31 19.77 -15.71
CA ASP A 193 -28.81 20.38 -16.93
C ASP A 193 -29.99 19.59 -17.50
N THR A 194 -29.95 18.25 -17.46
CA THR A 194 -31.07 17.38 -17.82
C THR A 194 -32.27 17.57 -16.88
N LYS A 195 -32.05 17.64 -15.57
CA LYS A 195 -33.11 17.94 -14.59
C LYS A 195 -33.78 19.28 -14.86
N LEU A 196 -32.98 20.29 -15.21
CA LEU A 196 -33.49 21.61 -15.56
C LEU A 196 -34.28 21.58 -16.87
N ALA A 197 -33.83 20.79 -17.85
CA ALA A 197 -34.55 20.57 -19.11
C ALA A 197 -35.87 19.81 -18.90
N GLU A 198 -35.90 18.77 -18.05
CA GLU A 198 -37.11 18.04 -17.65
C GLU A 198 -38.12 18.98 -16.97
N ASP A 199 -37.68 19.84 -16.06
CA ASP A 199 -38.55 20.82 -15.40
C ASP A 199 -39.12 21.85 -16.39
N LEU A 200 -38.31 22.31 -17.34
CA LEU A 200 -38.76 23.20 -18.41
C LEU A 200 -39.75 22.49 -19.35
N GLN A 201 -39.49 21.23 -19.69
CA GLN A 201 -40.37 20.40 -20.51
C GLN A 201 -41.70 20.15 -19.79
N LYS A 202 -41.68 19.83 -18.49
CA LYS A 202 -42.88 19.63 -17.68
C LYS A 202 -43.74 20.90 -17.61
N ARG A 203 -43.13 22.08 -17.44
CA ARG A 203 -43.85 23.37 -17.53
C ARG A 203 -44.41 23.62 -18.93
N GLN A 204 -43.71 23.18 -19.97
CA GLN A 204 -44.15 23.32 -21.36
C GLN A 204 -45.30 22.34 -21.68
N GLU A 205 -45.26 21.12 -21.14
CA GLU A 205 -46.31 20.11 -21.20
C GLU A 205 -47.56 20.56 -20.43
N GLU A 206 -47.41 21.12 -19.22
CA GLU A 206 -48.52 21.74 -18.47
C GLU A 206 -49.15 22.92 -19.25
N SER A 207 -48.35 23.65 -20.01
CA SER A 207 -48.82 24.72 -20.91
C SER A 207 -49.50 24.18 -22.18
N ARG A 208 -49.04 23.03 -22.69
CA ARG A 208 -49.63 22.31 -23.83
C ARG A 208 -50.88 21.50 -23.45
N SER A 209 -51.02 21.01 -22.23
CA SER A 209 -52.26 20.40 -21.72
C SER A 209 -53.44 21.38 -21.74
N ARG A 210 -53.19 22.70 -21.86
CA ARG A 210 -54.23 23.72 -22.09
C ARG A 210 -54.52 24.01 -23.58
N ARG A 211 -53.77 23.44 -24.53
CA ARG A 211 -54.00 23.57 -25.99
C ARG A 211 -53.75 22.23 -26.68
N GLY A 212 -54.84 21.57 -27.04
CA GLY A 212 -54.83 20.21 -27.59
C GLY A 212 -53.89 19.97 -28.79
N ALA A 213 -53.28 18.78 -28.71
CA ALA A 213 -52.78 17.88 -29.76
C ALA A 213 -51.54 18.26 -30.57
N ASN A 214 -50.49 17.45 -30.39
CA ASN A 214 -49.70 16.83 -31.47
C ASN A 214 -49.15 15.47 -31.02
N LEU A 215 -50.04 14.48 -30.91
CA LEU A 215 -49.76 13.12 -30.41
C LEU A 215 -48.64 12.39 -31.18
N SER A 216 -48.50 12.63 -32.49
CA SER A 216 -47.50 11.96 -33.33
C SER A 216 -46.05 12.42 -33.09
N ASN A 217 -45.84 13.67 -32.66
CA ASN A 217 -44.50 14.17 -32.34
C ASN A 217 -44.09 13.82 -30.90
N GLU A 218 -45.06 13.75 -29.99
CA GLU A 218 -44.87 13.26 -28.61
C GLU A 218 -44.55 11.75 -28.58
N GLU A 219 -45.11 10.96 -29.50
CA GLU A 219 -44.80 9.52 -29.63
C GLU A 219 -43.38 9.26 -30.14
N ARG A 220 -42.92 9.99 -31.16
CA ARG A 220 -41.54 9.85 -31.67
C ARG A 220 -40.50 10.34 -30.68
N THR A 221 -40.80 11.38 -29.91
CA THR A 221 -39.90 11.88 -28.87
C THR A 221 -39.85 10.92 -27.68
N ASN A 222 -40.98 10.34 -27.27
CA ASN A 222 -41.00 9.28 -26.24
C ASN A 222 -40.28 8.00 -26.69
N GLU A 223 -40.44 7.54 -27.93
CA GLU A 223 -39.67 6.39 -28.45
C GLU A 223 -38.16 6.66 -28.47
N THR A 224 -37.76 7.88 -28.83
CA THR A 224 -36.34 8.28 -28.86
C THR A 224 -35.77 8.33 -27.45
N ILE A 225 -36.51 8.90 -26.50
CA ILE A 225 -36.13 8.96 -25.08
C ILE A 225 -36.01 7.56 -24.48
N VAL A 226 -36.95 6.66 -24.77
CA VAL A 226 -36.89 5.27 -24.28
C VAL A 226 -35.69 4.53 -24.86
N ARG A 227 -35.41 4.64 -26.17
CA ARG A 227 -34.19 4.05 -26.76
C ARG A 227 -32.91 4.61 -26.14
N GLN A 228 -32.86 5.90 -25.86
CA GLN A 228 -31.71 6.52 -25.18
C GLN A 228 -31.54 5.97 -23.76
N TYR A 229 -32.63 5.77 -23.02
CA TYR A 229 -32.58 5.12 -21.70
C TYR A 229 -32.17 3.65 -21.78
N GLU A 230 -32.66 2.88 -22.75
CA GLU A 230 -32.25 1.49 -22.98
C GLU A 230 -30.76 1.38 -23.28
N THR A 231 -30.25 2.19 -24.21
CA THR A 231 -28.82 2.23 -24.55
C THR A 231 -27.97 2.68 -23.36
N ALA A 232 -28.43 3.66 -22.58
CA ALA A 232 -27.73 4.09 -21.37
C ALA A 232 -27.69 2.99 -20.30
N LEU A 233 -28.79 2.26 -20.10
CA LEU A 233 -28.86 1.14 -19.16
C LEU A 233 -27.97 -0.03 -19.61
N GLU A 234 -27.94 -0.36 -20.90
CA GLU A 234 -27.04 -1.39 -21.44
C GLU A 234 -25.57 -1.03 -21.29
N ASN A 235 -25.20 0.23 -21.54
CA ASN A 235 -23.84 0.73 -21.32
C ASN A 235 -23.44 0.65 -19.84
N ILE A 236 -24.35 0.99 -18.91
CA ILE A 236 -24.10 0.88 -17.47
C ILE A 236 -23.95 -0.59 -17.06
N ILE A 237 -24.83 -1.47 -17.55
CA ILE A 237 -24.74 -2.91 -17.30
C ILE A 237 -23.42 -3.47 -17.81
N GLY A 238 -23.00 -3.13 -19.03
CA GLY A 238 -21.71 -3.55 -19.60
C GLY A 238 -20.54 -3.07 -18.76
N THR A 239 -20.50 -1.77 -18.41
CA THR A 239 -19.44 -1.19 -17.58
C THR A 239 -19.32 -1.87 -16.21
N LEU A 240 -20.46 -2.19 -15.59
CA LEU A 240 -20.49 -2.88 -14.29
C LEU A 240 -20.05 -4.34 -14.41
N GLN A 241 -20.38 -5.02 -15.51
CA GLN A 241 -19.90 -6.38 -15.79
C GLN A 241 -18.40 -6.41 -16.04
N ASP A 242 -17.85 -5.44 -16.77
CA ASP A 242 -16.42 -5.32 -17.00
C ASP A 242 -15.70 -5.07 -15.66
N ARG A 243 -16.23 -4.16 -14.84
CA ARG A 243 -15.67 -3.89 -13.51
C ARG A 243 -15.73 -5.13 -12.60
N LEU A 244 -16.82 -5.89 -12.62
CA LEU A 244 -16.95 -7.14 -11.88
C LEU A 244 -15.91 -8.18 -12.33
N THR A 245 -15.66 -8.26 -13.64
CA THR A 245 -14.70 -9.20 -14.22
C THR A 245 -13.28 -8.85 -13.79
N ILE A 246 -12.90 -7.57 -13.92
CA ILE A 246 -11.61 -7.05 -13.45
C ILE A 246 -11.43 -7.32 -11.96
N LEU A 247 -12.44 -7.02 -11.14
CA LEU A 247 -12.38 -7.27 -9.69
C LEU A 247 -12.14 -8.76 -9.38
N ARG A 248 -12.75 -9.69 -10.12
CA ARG A 248 -12.55 -11.13 -9.94
C ARG A 248 -11.15 -11.59 -10.36
N GLU A 249 -10.63 -11.07 -11.47
CA GLU A 249 -9.31 -11.43 -12.00
C GLU A 249 -8.17 -10.86 -11.14
N GLU A 250 -8.27 -9.59 -10.75
CA GLU A 250 -7.34 -8.93 -9.84
C GLU A 250 -7.35 -9.62 -8.46
N TYR A 251 -8.53 -10.01 -7.96
CA TYR A 251 -8.70 -10.72 -6.70
C TYR A 251 -8.02 -12.09 -6.70
N ALA A 252 -8.27 -12.90 -7.72
CA ALA A 252 -7.76 -14.27 -7.78
C ALA A 252 -6.24 -14.31 -7.92
N SER A 253 -5.65 -13.33 -8.59
CA SER A 253 -4.22 -13.29 -8.90
C SER A 253 -3.40 -12.52 -7.87
N PHE A 254 -3.74 -11.25 -7.60
CA PHE A 254 -2.89 -10.36 -6.80
C PHE A 254 -2.91 -10.70 -5.31
N LEU A 255 -4.11 -10.91 -4.74
CA LEU A 255 -4.26 -11.21 -3.32
C LEU A 255 -3.67 -12.57 -2.97
N LYS A 256 -3.88 -13.58 -3.83
CA LYS A 256 -3.35 -14.92 -3.61
C LYS A 256 -1.82 -14.94 -3.66
N VAL A 257 -1.22 -14.31 -4.68
CA VAL A 257 0.24 -14.23 -4.82
C VAL A 257 0.85 -13.43 -3.65
N SER A 258 0.28 -12.27 -3.32
CA SER A 258 0.80 -11.43 -2.24
C SER A 258 0.67 -12.08 -0.85
N GLU A 259 -0.42 -12.81 -0.61
CA GLU A 259 -0.62 -13.57 0.63
C GLU A 259 0.35 -14.74 0.72
N GLU A 260 0.56 -15.47 -0.37
CA GLU A 260 1.53 -16.58 -0.46
C GLU A 260 2.97 -16.09 -0.26
N GLU A 261 3.35 -14.98 -0.88
CA GLU A 261 4.67 -14.34 -0.67
C GLU A 261 4.86 -13.90 0.79
N THR A 262 3.86 -13.25 1.38
CA THR A 262 3.92 -12.79 2.78
C THR A 262 3.97 -13.97 3.76
N ALA A 263 3.28 -15.08 3.45
CA ALA A 263 3.33 -16.31 4.22
C ALA A 263 4.71 -16.99 4.13
N ASN A 264 5.29 -17.05 2.93
CA ASN A 264 6.63 -17.60 2.70
C ASN A 264 7.70 -16.76 3.41
N GLU A 265 7.64 -15.43 3.33
CA GLU A 265 8.56 -14.53 4.04
C GLU A 265 8.48 -14.73 5.57
N LYS A 266 7.27 -14.92 6.09
CA LYS A 266 7.05 -15.24 7.50
C LYS A 266 7.66 -16.60 7.88
N GLU A 267 7.54 -17.62 7.04
CA GLU A 267 8.13 -18.94 7.27
C GLU A 267 9.66 -18.85 7.35
N VAL A 268 10.31 -18.19 6.38
CA VAL A 268 11.77 -17.98 6.36
C VAL A 268 12.25 -17.23 7.60
N LEU A 269 11.54 -16.18 8.03
CA LEU A 269 11.90 -15.45 9.25
C LEU A 269 11.71 -16.29 10.52
N ASN A 270 10.73 -17.19 10.54
CA ASN A 270 10.51 -18.10 11.65
C ASN A 270 11.61 -19.18 11.73
N GLU A 271 12.06 -19.71 10.58
CA GLU A 271 13.24 -20.58 10.51
C GLU A 271 14.49 -19.85 11.01
N HIS A 272 14.70 -18.61 10.56
CA HIS A 272 15.83 -17.79 11.00
C HIS A 272 15.81 -17.53 12.51
N GLU A 273 14.64 -17.27 13.12
CA GLU A 273 14.51 -17.11 14.57
C GLU A 273 14.83 -18.41 15.32
N GLN A 274 14.41 -19.57 14.80
CA GLN A 274 14.72 -20.88 15.39
C GLN A 274 16.22 -21.19 15.33
N ASP A 275 16.87 -20.94 14.20
CA ASP A 275 18.31 -21.14 14.05
C ASP A 275 19.12 -20.16 14.89
N SER A 276 18.71 -18.88 14.92
CA SER A 276 19.29 -17.87 15.81
C SER A 276 19.16 -18.26 17.29
N GLN A 277 18.03 -18.86 17.68
CA GLN A 277 17.85 -19.41 19.03
C GLN A 277 18.80 -20.57 19.33
N ARG A 278 18.99 -21.50 18.38
CA ARG A 278 19.94 -22.62 18.54
C ARG A 278 21.37 -22.12 18.69
N VAL A 279 21.79 -21.18 17.84
CA VAL A 279 23.13 -20.58 17.87
C VAL A 279 23.40 -19.89 19.22
N ARG A 280 22.44 -19.10 19.74
CA ARG A 280 22.54 -18.48 21.08
C ARG A 280 22.70 -19.51 22.20
N GLN A 281 21.92 -20.58 22.16
CA GLN A 281 22.02 -21.64 23.17
C GLN A 281 23.39 -22.31 23.14
N THR A 282 23.92 -22.57 21.94
CA THR A 282 25.26 -23.14 21.75
C THR A 282 26.34 -22.20 22.27
N PHE A 283 26.31 -20.92 21.92
CA PHE A 283 27.30 -19.94 22.40
C PHE A 283 27.27 -19.75 23.92
N ARG A 284 26.07 -19.61 24.53
CA ARG A 284 25.95 -19.52 25.99
C ARG A 284 26.43 -20.79 26.69
N THR A 285 26.14 -21.96 26.13
CA THR A 285 26.58 -23.24 26.70
C THR A 285 28.10 -23.40 26.60
N ALA A 286 28.69 -23.01 25.46
CA ALA A 286 30.13 -23.01 25.25
C ALA A 286 30.85 -22.03 26.19
N ALA A 287 30.34 -20.79 26.31
CA ALA A 287 30.87 -19.78 27.22
C ALA A 287 30.85 -20.27 28.69
N LEU A 288 29.72 -20.81 29.15
CA LEU A 288 29.59 -21.36 30.51
C LEU A 288 30.50 -22.58 30.72
N THR A 289 30.71 -23.41 29.69
CA THR A 289 31.58 -24.59 29.78
C THR A 289 33.04 -24.16 29.88
N LEU A 290 33.49 -23.23 29.03
CA LEU A 290 34.84 -22.65 29.09
C LEU A 290 35.07 -21.97 30.44
N GLN A 291 34.10 -21.19 30.91
CA GLN A 291 34.17 -20.53 32.21
C GLN A 291 34.31 -21.54 33.36
N ARG A 292 33.65 -22.71 33.30
CA ARG A 292 33.79 -23.77 34.31
C ARG A 292 35.13 -24.51 34.22
N VAL A 293 35.57 -24.87 33.01
CA VAL A 293 36.78 -25.69 32.79
C VAL A 293 38.04 -24.89 33.10
N PHE A 294 38.07 -23.61 32.72
CA PHE A 294 39.25 -22.74 32.81
C PHE A 294 39.16 -21.71 33.94
N TRP A 295 38.19 -21.85 34.86
CA TRP A 295 38.01 -20.94 36.00
C TRP A 295 39.27 -20.73 36.86
N SER A 296 40.18 -21.70 36.85
CA SER A 296 41.39 -21.73 37.68
C SER A 296 42.71 -21.62 36.89
N THR A 297 42.66 -21.52 35.56
CA THR A 297 43.86 -21.40 34.73
C THR A 297 44.26 -19.93 34.58
N ARG A 298 45.57 -19.64 34.53
CA ARG A 298 46.13 -18.29 34.30
C ARG A 298 46.27 -17.97 32.80
N GLU A 299 45.49 -18.63 31.94
CA GLU A 299 45.53 -18.42 30.50
C GLU A 299 44.83 -17.10 30.16
N LYS A 300 45.58 -16.18 29.56
CA LYS A 300 45.10 -14.81 29.28
C LYS A 300 44.07 -14.73 28.15
N GLU A 301 44.04 -15.73 27.26
CA GLU A 301 43.21 -15.77 26.06
C GLU A 301 41.76 -16.24 26.36
N VAL A 302 41.56 -17.02 27.42
CA VAL A 302 40.25 -17.60 27.74
C VAL A 302 39.18 -16.55 28.11
N PRO A 303 39.49 -15.50 28.90
CA PRO A 303 38.54 -14.41 29.15
C PRO A 303 38.11 -13.66 27.89
N GLU A 304 39.00 -13.50 26.91
CA GLU A 304 38.70 -12.84 25.62
C GLU A 304 37.72 -13.69 24.80
N VAL A 305 37.96 -15.00 24.67
CA VAL A 305 37.07 -15.92 23.96
C VAL A 305 35.69 -16.02 24.63
N ILE A 306 35.61 -16.00 25.95
CA ILE A 306 34.32 -15.98 26.67
C ILE A 306 33.57 -14.67 26.38
N SER A 307 34.26 -13.53 26.41
CA SER A 307 33.66 -12.23 26.07
C SER A 307 33.17 -12.18 24.62
N GLU A 308 33.90 -12.77 23.67
CA GLU A 308 33.48 -12.87 22.27
C GLU A 308 32.21 -13.72 22.10
N LEU A 309 32.14 -14.86 22.78
CA LEU A 309 30.96 -15.74 22.77
C LEU A 309 29.73 -15.07 23.40
N ASP A 310 29.91 -14.33 24.49
CA ASP A 310 28.85 -13.56 25.14
C ASP A 310 28.39 -12.38 24.27
N ASN A 311 29.32 -11.68 23.60
CA ASN A 311 29.02 -10.62 22.65
C ASN A 311 28.28 -11.15 21.41
N ALA A 312 28.68 -12.31 20.87
CA ALA A 312 28.00 -12.98 19.77
C ALA A 312 26.57 -13.41 20.17
N ALA A 313 26.40 -13.94 21.38
CA ALA A 313 25.08 -14.28 21.92
C ALA A 313 24.19 -13.04 22.12
N ALA A 314 24.75 -11.91 22.56
CA ALA A 314 24.04 -10.64 22.71
C ALA A 314 23.67 -10.00 21.37
N ALA A 315 24.54 -10.06 20.37
CA ALA A 315 24.27 -9.59 19.01
C ALA A 315 23.13 -10.39 18.36
N ALA A 316 23.12 -11.72 18.54
CA ALA A 316 22.02 -12.57 18.10
C ALA A 316 20.69 -12.26 18.82
N GLU A 317 20.69 -11.77 20.07
CA GLU A 317 19.47 -11.34 20.77
C GLU A 317 18.91 -10.02 20.21
N LYS A 318 19.78 -9.08 19.79
CA LYS A 318 19.36 -7.86 19.10
C LYS A 318 18.75 -8.16 17.73
N SER A 319 19.35 -9.09 16.98
CA SER A 319 18.80 -9.58 15.70
C SER A 319 17.39 -10.15 15.87
N ARG A 320 17.16 -10.96 16.92
CA ARG A 320 15.83 -11.48 17.27
C ARG A 320 14.78 -10.41 17.50
N ALA A 321 15.11 -9.33 18.21
CA ALA A 321 14.15 -8.27 18.47
C ALA A 321 13.67 -7.63 17.16
N ALA A 322 14.59 -7.44 16.20
CA ALA A 322 14.24 -6.98 14.85
C ALA A 322 13.37 -8.00 14.09
N VAL A 323 13.76 -9.28 14.08
CA VAL A 323 12.99 -10.36 13.44
C VAL A 323 11.57 -10.48 14.01
N LYS A 324 11.39 -10.37 15.33
CA LYS A 324 10.06 -10.38 15.97
C LYS A 324 9.20 -9.19 15.57
N VAL A 325 9.78 -8.02 15.41
CA VAL A 325 9.05 -6.84 14.92
C VAL A 325 8.61 -7.08 13.48
N THR A 326 9.50 -7.60 12.62
CA THR A 326 9.16 -7.92 11.23
C THR A 326 8.07 -9.00 11.15
N LEU A 327 8.14 -10.05 11.97
CA LEU A 327 7.08 -11.07 12.06
C LEU A 327 5.73 -10.47 12.45
N ALA A 328 5.69 -9.55 13.42
CA ALA A 328 4.46 -8.87 13.81
C ALA A 328 3.90 -7.96 12.69
N LEU A 329 4.77 -7.34 11.88
CA LEU A 329 4.35 -6.59 10.70
C LEU A 329 3.78 -7.50 9.61
N LEU A 330 4.38 -8.66 9.37
CA LEU A 330 3.86 -9.67 8.44
C LEU A 330 2.53 -10.24 8.91
N ASP A 331 2.36 -10.48 10.21
CA ASP A 331 1.07 -10.89 10.80
C ASP A 331 -0.01 -9.82 10.59
N SER A 332 0.33 -8.56 10.84
CA SER A 332 -0.58 -7.44 10.56
C SER A 332 -0.94 -7.34 9.08
N ARG A 333 0.02 -7.60 8.18
CA ARG A 333 -0.19 -7.58 6.73
C ARG A 333 -1.10 -8.74 6.28
N LEU A 334 -0.88 -9.95 6.79
CA LEU A 334 -1.75 -11.10 6.55
C LEU A 334 -3.18 -10.83 7.04
N GLN A 335 -3.33 -10.21 8.20
CA GLN A 335 -4.65 -9.81 8.70
C GLN A 335 -5.30 -8.77 7.78
N SER A 336 -4.55 -7.79 7.28
CA SER A 336 -5.09 -6.80 6.32
C SER A 336 -5.57 -7.44 5.01
N PHE A 337 -4.92 -8.52 4.54
CA PHE A 337 -5.42 -9.27 3.39
C PHE A 337 -6.77 -9.93 3.67
N SER A 338 -7.00 -10.45 4.88
CA SER A 338 -8.30 -11.02 5.25
C SER A 338 -9.42 -9.98 5.27
N GLU A 339 -9.15 -8.78 5.81
CA GLU A 339 -10.10 -7.66 5.81
C GLU A 339 -10.37 -7.15 4.39
N GLN A 340 -9.33 -7.09 3.56
CA GLN A 340 -9.46 -6.71 2.15
C GLN A 340 -10.28 -7.74 1.35
N LYS A 341 -10.13 -9.04 1.62
CA LYS A 341 -10.97 -10.10 1.03
C LYS A 341 -12.44 -9.91 1.40
N GLU A 342 -12.75 -9.69 2.67
CA GLU A 342 -14.13 -9.48 3.13
C GLU A 342 -14.77 -8.23 2.52
N TRP A 343 -14.02 -7.12 2.45
CA TRP A 343 -14.48 -5.89 1.80
C TRP A 343 -14.76 -6.11 0.31
N MET A 344 -13.88 -6.82 -0.38
CA MET A 344 -14.00 -7.14 -1.80
C MET A 344 -15.17 -8.09 -2.10
N GLU A 345 -15.38 -9.13 -1.29
CA GLU A 345 -16.53 -10.03 -1.40
C GLU A 345 -17.84 -9.27 -1.23
N THR A 346 -17.90 -8.37 -0.26
CA THR A 346 -19.05 -7.48 -0.04
C THR A 346 -19.27 -6.57 -1.26
N HIS A 347 -18.20 -6.01 -1.83
CA HIS A 347 -18.28 -5.15 -3.00
C HIS A 347 -18.73 -5.92 -4.25
N GLN A 348 -18.19 -7.12 -4.48
CA GLN A 348 -18.60 -7.99 -5.58
C GLN A 348 -20.09 -8.35 -5.45
N GLN A 349 -20.55 -8.77 -4.27
CA GLN A 349 -21.96 -9.07 -4.03
C GLN A 349 -22.85 -7.85 -4.33
N SER A 350 -22.45 -6.66 -3.88
CA SER A 350 -23.20 -5.43 -4.15
C SER A 350 -23.31 -5.10 -5.65
N LEU A 351 -22.25 -5.36 -6.42
CA LEU A 351 -22.24 -5.16 -7.87
C LEU A 351 -23.10 -6.21 -8.59
N GLU A 352 -23.09 -7.47 -8.14
CA GLU A 352 -23.96 -8.52 -8.66
C GLU A 352 -25.44 -8.20 -8.41
N ASP A 353 -25.78 -7.77 -7.20
CA ASP A 353 -27.15 -7.38 -6.83
C ASP A 353 -27.63 -6.17 -7.62
N LEU A 354 -26.74 -5.19 -7.86
CA LEU A 354 -27.04 -4.01 -8.67
C LEU A 354 -27.23 -4.38 -10.15
N LEU A 355 -26.41 -5.28 -10.70
CA LEU A 355 -26.58 -5.82 -12.05
C LEU A 355 -27.91 -6.57 -12.21
N VAL A 356 -28.29 -7.40 -11.22
CA VAL A 356 -29.59 -8.09 -11.20
C VAL A 356 -30.73 -7.07 -11.17
N SER A 357 -30.64 -6.06 -10.31
CA SER A 357 -31.65 -5.01 -10.18
C SER A 357 -31.81 -4.20 -11.47
N LEU A 358 -30.71 -3.82 -12.13
CA LEU A 358 -30.72 -3.11 -13.40
C LEU A 358 -31.31 -3.95 -14.54
N ARG A 359 -30.97 -5.25 -14.61
CA ARG A 359 -31.56 -6.17 -15.59
C ARG A 359 -33.06 -6.35 -15.38
N GLN A 360 -33.51 -6.44 -14.13
CA GLN A 360 -34.94 -6.49 -13.80
C GLN A 360 -35.66 -5.19 -14.16
N LEU A 361 -35.03 -4.04 -13.92
CA LEU A 361 -35.56 -2.74 -14.32
C LEU A 361 -35.71 -2.64 -15.84
N ASN A 362 -34.68 -3.05 -16.58
CA ASN A 362 -34.68 -3.09 -18.04
C ASN A 362 -35.80 -4.00 -18.57
N LYS A 363 -35.93 -5.22 -18.01
CA LYS A 363 -37.02 -6.14 -18.35
C LYS A 363 -38.42 -5.55 -18.09
N ARG A 364 -38.63 -4.89 -16.94
CA ARG A 364 -39.91 -4.25 -16.61
C ARG A 364 -40.21 -3.04 -17.52
N ALA A 365 -39.20 -2.27 -17.88
CA ALA A 365 -39.35 -1.16 -18.82
C ALA A 365 -39.81 -1.69 -20.19
N PHE A 366 -39.15 -2.75 -20.68
CA PHE A 366 -39.51 -3.43 -21.92
C PHE A 366 -40.94 -4.01 -21.88
N GLU A 367 -41.31 -4.71 -20.80
CA GLU A 367 -42.66 -5.26 -20.61
C GLU A 367 -43.75 -4.16 -20.62
N ARG A 368 -43.50 -3.01 -19.98
CA ARG A 368 -44.43 -1.86 -20.01
C ARG A 368 -44.57 -1.28 -21.41
N GLN A 369 -43.47 -1.14 -22.15
CA GLN A 369 -43.49 -0.62 -23.51
C GLN A 369 -44.26 -1.56 -24.45
N LEU A 370 -44.07 -2.87 -24.29
CA LEU A 370 -44.80 -3.89 -25.03
C LEU A 370 -46.30 -3.89 -24.67
N SER A 371 -46.63 -3.70 -23.40
CA SER A 371 -48.03 -3.55 -22.93
C SER A 371 -48.70 -2.31 -23.52
N LEU A 372 -48.00 -1.16 -23.53
CA LEU A 372 -48.51 0.08 -24.12
C LEU A 372 -48.71 -0.04 -25.64
N MET A 373 -47.84 -0.76 -26.34
CA MET A 373 -48.02 -1.07 -27.77
C MET A 373 -49.24 -1.99 -28.00
N ASN A 374 -49.41 -3.03 -27.17
CA ASN A 374 -50.52 -3.97 -27.30
C ASN A 374 -51.88 -3.35 -26.95
N GLU A 375 -51.96 -2.51 -25.92
CA GLU A 375 -53.18 -1.76 -25.57
C GLU A 375 -53.62 -0.80 -26.67
N ARG A 376 -52.68 -0.26 -27.45
CA ARG A 376 -52.96 0.58 -28.63
C ARG A 376 -53.52 -0.23 -29.79
N VAL A 377 -53.00 -1.44 -30.03
CA VAL A 377 -53.52 -2.36 -31.07
C VAL A 377 -54.91 -2.88 -30.71
N ALA A 378 -55.21 -3.03 -29.41
CA ALA A 378 -56.49 -3.52 -28.91
C ALA A 378 -57.60 -2.44 -28.81
N ARG A 379 -57.30 -1.15 -28.98
CA ARG A 379 -58.35 -0.11 -29.08
C ARG A 379 -58.87 -0.05 -30.52
N PRO A 380 -60.07 -0.57 -30.83
CA PRO A 380 -60.67 -0.31 -32.13
C PRO A 380 -60.91 1.19 -32.25
N SER A 381 -60.51 1.76 -33.38
CA SER A 381 -60.84 3.11 -33.79
C SER A 381 -62.36 3.30 -33.79
N SER A 382 -62.91 3.76 -32.67
CA SER A 382 -64.27 4.27 -32.63
C SER A 382 -64.21 5.73 -33.04
N THR A 383 -64.35 5.94 -34.34
CA THR A 383 -64.77 7.20 -34.95
C THR A 383 -66.18 7.56 -34.46
N PRO A 384 -66.51 8.86 -34.37
CA PRO A 384 -66.89 9.62 -35.57
C PRO A 384 -65.81 10.58 -36.07
#